data_AF-A0AA91T1P2-F1
#
_entry.id   AF-A0AA91T1P2-F1
#
_cell.length_a   1.000
_cell.length_b   1.000
_cell.length_c   1.000
_cell.angle_alpha   90.00
_cell.angle_beta   90.00
_cell.angle_gamma   90.00
#
_symmetry.space_group_name_H-M   'P 1'
#
loop_
_entity.id
_entity.type
_entity.pdbx_description
1 polymer ?
#
loop_
_entity_poly.entity_id
_entity_poly.type
_entity_poly.pdbx_seq_one_letter_code
_entity_poly.pdbx_strand_id
1 'polypeptide(L)'
;METEKIRYDRLNQVVKKAVEQTIKRSLMPEQLEKCFPTISKMDGGPEALEMARKQMQKYFHSTCFKQFEHIFENRDIHRKLDELDEIIHDAQQRRDLSSAESDISVDTLTASQLIEATVASTRQDSVKKLTMIYDQLVLDNKQLFQELRELAQQSDSLKQDIEGSIQALSSGIDDLKRQNLDSSVDTLMAEVFTEG
;
A
#
# COMPACT_ATOMS: atom_id res chain seq x y z
N MET A 1 -13.91 2.70 -6.34
CA MET A 1 -14.65 3.41 -7.40
C MET A 1 -13.73 4.55 -7.81
N GLU A 2 -13.27 4.61 -9.06
CA GLU A 2 -12.33 5.67 -9.46
C GLU A 2 -13.05 7.02 -9.42
N THR A 3 -12.47 7.98 -8.69
CA THR A 3 -13.02 9.33 -8.60
C THR A 3 -12.88 10.04 -9.94
N GLU A 4 -13.97 10.58 -10.46
CA GLU A 4 -13.95 11.32 -11.73
C GLU A 4 -13.22 12.65 -11.55
N LYS A 5 -12.07 12.80 -12.21
CA LYS A 5 -11.24 14.01 -12.19
C LYS A 5 -11.71 14.96 -13.27
N ILE A 6 -12.49 15.98 -12.90
CA ILE A 6 -13.20 16.83 -13.86
C ILE A 6 -12.79 18.31 -13.79
N ARG A 7 -12.21 18.76 -12.67
CA ARG A 7 -12.04 20.20 -12.45
C ARG A 7 -10.92 20.81 -13.27
N TYR A 8 -9.81 20.08 -13.42
CA TYR A 8 -8.71 20.54 -14.26
C TYR A 8 -9.14 20.71 -15.72
N ASP A 9 -9.88 19.75 -16.27
CA ASP A 9 -10.41 19.82 -17.63
C ASP A 9 -11.39 20.98 -17.81
N ARG A 10 -12.30 21.18 -16.84
CA ARG A 10 -13.21 22.33 -16.87
C ARG A 10 -12.47 23.66 -16.80
N LEU A 11 -11.43 23.77 -15.99
CA LEU A 11 -10.59 24.97 -15.93
C LEU A 11 -9.92 25.24 -17.30
N ASN A 12 -9.34 24.22 -17.92
CA ASN A 12 -8.74 24.31 -19.25
C ASN A 12 -9.75 24.75 -20.32
N GLN A 13 -10.97 24.20 -20.29
CA GLN A 13 -12.04 24.60 -21.20
C GLN A 13 -12.43 26.07 -21.03
N VAL A 14 -12.54 26.54 -19.79
CA VAL A 14 -12.88 27.95 -19.50
C VAL A 14 -11.76 28.88 -19.94
N VAL A 15 -10.50 28.56 -19.66
CA VAL A 15 -9.34 29.34 -20.11
C VAL A 15 -9.31 29.45 -21.63
N LYS A 16 -9.48 28.32 -22.33
CA LYS A 16 -9.51 28.30 -23.79
C LYS A 16 -10.61 29.20 -24.36
N LYS A 17 -11.84 29.05 -23.85
CA LYS A 17 -12.97 29.90 -24.25
C LYS A 17 -12.71 31.37 -23.95
N ALA A 18 -12.14 31.71 -22.80
CA ALA A 18 -11.85 33.10 -22.43
C ALA A 18 -10.82 33.75 -23.38
N VAL A 19 -9.75 33.04 -23.73
CA VAL A 19 -8.73 33.50 -24.69
C VAL A 19 -9.36 33.71 -26.07
N GLU A 20 -10.14 32.73 -26.56
CA GLU A 20 -10.82 32.82 -27.86
C GLU A 20 -11.81 33.99 -27.92
N GLN A 21 -12.61 34.20 -26.88
CA GLN A 21 -13.54 35.32 -26.81
C GLN A 21 -12.83 36.68 -26.74
N THR A 22 -11.70 36.75 -26.02
CA THR A 22 -10.87 37.95 -25.94
C THR A 22 -10.30 38.31 -27.32
N ILE A 23 -9.75 37.33 -28.03
CA ILE A 23 -9.27 37.52 -29.41
C ILE A 23 -10.42 37.98 -30.31
N LYS A 24 -11.56 37.29 -30.24
CA LYS A 24 -12.72 37.58 -31.08
C LYS A 24 -13.23 39.01 -30.88
N ARG A 25 -13.27 39.51 -29.65
CA ARG A 25 -13.81 40.85 -29.34
C ARG A 25 -12.80 41.97 -29.60
N SER A 26 -11.53 41.76 -29.24
CA SER A 26 -10.50 42.81 -29.31
C SER A 26 -9.85 42.94 -30.70
N LEU A 27 -9.82 41.86 -31.49
CA LEU A 27 -9.15 41.81 -32.79
C LEU A 27 -10.16 41.61 -33.94
N MET A 28 -11.33 42.24 -33.82
CA MET A 28 -12.29 42.35 -34.93
C MET A 28 -11.76 43.32 -35.99
N PRO A 29 -11.96 43.05 -37.30
CA PRO A 29 -11.55 43.95 -38.38
C PRO A 29 -12.07 45.37 -38.18
N GLU A 30 -13.36 45.51 -37.85
CA GLU A 30 -14.02 46.80 -37.61
C GLU A 30 -13.39 47.61 -36.47
N GLN A 31 -12.86 46.94 -35.44
CA GLN A 31 -12.20 47.61 -34.32
C GLN A 31 -10.81 48.10 -34.73
N LEU A 32 -10.08 47.32 -35.52
CA LEU A 32 -8.79 47.73 -36.07
C LEU A 32 -8.94 48.90 -37.06
N GLU A 33 -9.94 48.87 -37.93
CA GLU A 33 -10.20 49.96 -38.89
C GLU A 33 -10.57 51.27 -38.18
N LYS A 34 -11.34 51.19 -37.09
CA LYS A 34 -11.65 52.35 -36.22
C LYS A 34 -10.41 52.92 -35.54
N CYS A 35 -9.48 52.07 -35.11
CA CYS A 35 -8.25 52.49 -34.45
C CYS A 35 -7.17 52.98 -35.43
N PHE A 36 -7.19 52.51 -36.69
CA PHE A 36 -6.22 52.85 -37.72
C PHE A 36 -6.87 53.37 -39.02
N PRO A 37 -7.68 54.44 -38.95
CA PRO A 37 -8.51 54.90 -40.08
C PRO A 37 -7.69 55.43 -41.26
N THR A 38 -6.51 55.97 -41.00
CA THR A 38 -5.60 56.49 -42.05
C THR A 38 -5.01 55.35 -42.87
N ILE A 39 -4.55 54.28 -42.20
CA ILE A 39 -3.94 53.11 -42.86
C ILE A 39 -5.01 52.33 -43.61
N SER A 40 -6.22 52.20 -43.06
CA SER A 40 -7.33 51.51 -43.72
C SER A 40 -7.77 52.14 -45.05
N LYS A 41 -7.45 53.42 -45.30
CA LYS A 41 -7.80 54.13 -46.54
C LYS A 41 -6.64 54.24 -47.53
N MET A 42 -5.43 53.81 -47.14
CA MET A 42 -4.27 53.78 -48.01
C MET A 42 -4.32 52.56 -48.93
N ASP A 43 -3.74 52.69 -50.12
CA ASP A 43 -3.61 51.58 -51.07
C ASP A 43 -2.73 50.47 -50.47
N GLY A 44 -3.21 49.23 -50.50
CA GLY A 44 -2.59 48.08 -49.81
C GLY A 44 -2.68 48.08 -48.28
N GLY A 45 -3.19 49.13 -47.65
CA GLY A 45 -3.31 49.27 -46.19
C GLY A 45 -4.25 48.27 -45.50
N PRO A 46 -5.45 47.98 -46.04
CA PRO A 46 -6.34 46.95 -45.50
C PRO A 46 -5.71 45.55 -45.47
N GLU A 47 -4.94 45.18 -46.49
CA GLU A 47 -4.26 43.89 -46.56
C GLU A 47 -3.14 43.80 -45.50
N ALA A 48 -2.37 44.87 -45.34
CA ALA A 48 -1.35 44.97 -44.29
C ALA A 48 -1.96 44.88 -42.88
N LEU A 49 -3.10 45.53 -42.64
CA LEU A 49 -3.82 45.46 -41.36
C LEU A 49 -4.36 44.05 -41.09
N GLU A 50 -4.90 43.37 -42.10
CA GLU A 50 -5.39 42.00 -41.97
C GLU A 50 -4.25 41.02 -41.67
N MET A 51 -3.10 41.19 -42.32
CA MET A 51 -1.90 40.42 -42.04
C MET A 51 -1.40 40.65 -40.60
N ALA A 52 -1.32 41.91 -40.16
CA ALA A 52 -0.93 42.27 -38.80
C ALA A 52 -1.91 41.69 -37.77
N ARG A 53 -3.21 41.75 -38.03
CA ARG A 53 -4.26 41.16 -37.19
C ARG A 53 -4.06 39.66 -37.01
N LYS A 54 -3.87 38.91 -38.10
CA LYS A 54 -3.62 37.46 -38.05
C LYS A 54 -2.36 37.12 -37.25
N GLN A 55 -1.28 37.89 -37.42
CA GLN A 55 -0.05 37.72 -36.65
C GLN A 55 -0.28 37.98 -35.16
N MET A 56 -0.96 39.08 -34.81
CA MET A 56 -1.31 39.39 -33.42
C MET A 56 -2.18 38.30 -32.78
N GLN A 57 -3.17 37.78 -33.50
CA GLN A 57 -4.01 36.68 -33.02
C GLN A 57 -3.19 35.43 -32.72
N LYS A 58 -2.34 35.01 -33.66
CA LYS A 58 -1.48 33.83 -33.50
C LYS A 58 -0.49 34.00 -32.35
N TYR A 59 0.15 35.16 -32.26
CA TYR A 59 1.11 35.47 -31.20
C TYR A 59 0.44 35.50 -29.83
N PHE A 60 -0.68 36.21 -29.71
CA PHE A 60 -1.44 36.30 -28.45
C PHE A 60 -1.93 34.93 -28.01
N HIS A 61 -2.55 34.16 -28.90
CA HIS A 61 -2.99 32.79 -28.63
C HIS A 61 -1.83 31.94 -28.13
N SER A 62 -0.73 31.82 -28.90
CA SER A 62 0.40 30.98 -28.52
C SER A 62 1.06 31.42 -27.22
N THR A 63 1.18 32.73 -26.98
CA THR A 63 1.84 33.25 -25.78
C THR A 63 0.98 33.02 -24.55
N CYS A 64 -0.33 33.29 -24.64
CA CYS A 64 -1.24 33.06 -23.52
C CYS A 64 -1.26 31.60 -23.09
N PHE A 65 -1.40 30.65 -24.02
CA PHE A 65 -1.42 29.22 -23.66
C PHE A 65 -0.10 28.76 -23.02
N LYS A 66 1.05 29.18 -23.56
CA LYS A 66 2.36 28.88 -22.94
C LYS A 66 2.47 29.45 -21.53
N GLN A 67 1.96 30.66 -21.30
CA GLN A 67 1.99 31.27 -19.97
C GLN A 67 1.05 30.55 -18.98
N PHE A 68 -0.14 30.15 -19.43
CA PHE A 68 -1.06 29.36 -18.59
C PHE A 68 -0.49 27.99 -18.24
N GLU A 69 0.12 27.29 -19.21
CA GLU A 69 0.79 26.01 -18.99
C GLU A 69 1.90 26.16 -17.95
N HIS A 70 2.78 27.15 -18.10
CA HIS A 70 3.82 27.44 -17.13
C HIS A 70 3.26 27.78 -15.73
N ILE A 71 2.14 28.51 -15.64
CA ILE A 71 1.48 28.78 -14.36
C ILE A 71 0.92 27.49 -13.73
N PHE A 72 0.31 26.63 -14.53
CA PHE A 72 -0.27 25.36 -14.06
C PHE A 72 0.79 24.41 -13.56
N GLU A 73 1.93 24.32 -14.25
CA GLU A 73 3.09 23.53 -13.82
C GLU A 73 3.69 24.08 -12.53
N ASN A 74 4.03 25.37 -12.48
CA ASN A 74 4.68 25.97 -11.30
C ASN A 74 3.84 25.90 -10.03
N ARG A 75 2.52 25.97 -10.17
CA ARG A 75 1.59 25.90 -9.03
C ARG A 75 1.06 24.51 -8.76
N ASP A 76 1.43 23.53 -9.58
CA ASP A 76 1.00 22.15 -9.49
C ASP A 76 -0.54 22.04 -9.43
N ILE A 77 -1.19 22.77 -10.35
CA ILE A 77 -2.65 22.96 -10.35
C ILE A 77 -3.37 21.65 -10.67
N HIS A 78 -2.79 20.83 -11.56
CA HIS A 78 -3.39 19.56 -11.94
C HIS A 78 -3.54 18.64 -10.72
N ARG A 79 -2.44 18.37 -9.99
CA ARG A 79 -2.49 17.52 -8.80
C ARG A 79 -3.45 18.07 -7.75
N LYS A 80 -3.41 19.38 -7.49
CA LYS A 80 -4.27 20.01 -6.47
C LYS A 80 -5.76 19.91 -6.80
N LEU A 81 -6.14 20.04 -8.08
CA LEU A 81 -7.53 19.92 -8.49
C LEU A 81 -8.02 18.48 -8.47
N ASP A 82 -7.16 17.53 -8.82
CA ASP A 82 -7.41 16.09 -8.67
C ASP A 82 -7.62 15.70 -7.20
N GLU A 83 -6.71 16.13 -6.32
CA GLU A 83 -6.82 15.91 -4.87
C GLU A 83 -8.10 16.53 -4.31
N LEU A 84 -8.49 17.71 -4.80
CA LEU A 84 -9.77 18.31 -4.43
C LEU A 84 -10.96 17.48 -4.93
N ASP A 85 -10.88 16.85 -6.11
CA ASP A 85 -11.96 15.98 -6.65
C ASP A 85 -12.13 14.76 -5.74
N GLU A 86 -11.01 14.17 -5.30
CA GLU A 86 -10.96 13.07 -4.32
C GLU A 86 -11.55 13.48 -2.96
N ILE A 87 -11.11 14.60 -2.38
CA ILE A 87 -11.61 15.09 -1.08
C ILE A 87 -13.13 15.32 -1.12
N ILE A 88 -13.65 15.90 -2.21
CA ILE A 88 -15.09 16.17 -2.34
C ILE A 88 -15.86 14.85 -2.51
N HIS A 89 -15.34 13.89 -3.28
CA HIS A 89 -15.95 12.59 -3.42
C HIS A 89 -16.04 11.85 -2.07
N ASP A 90 -14.94 11.82 -1.32
CA ASP A 90 -14.89 11.21 0.02
C ASP A 90 -15.89 11.87 0.98
N ALA A 91 -15.99 13.20 0.95
CA ALA A 91 -16.94 13.94 1.78
C ALA A 91 -18.40 13.65 1.40
N GLN A 92 -18.70 13.52 0.11
CA GLN A 92 -20.03 13.10 -0.36
C GLN A 92 -20.35 11.68 0.09
N GLN A 93 -19.40 10.75 -0.06
CA GLN A 93 -19.57 9.37 0.37
C GLN A 93 -19.82 9.27 1.88
N ARG A 94 -19.07 10.03 2.70
CA ARG A 94 -19.30 10.10 4.15
C ARG A 94 -20.70 10.60 4.47
N ARG A 95 -21.12 11.73 3.89
CA ARG A 95 -22.46 12.28 4.10
C ARG A 95 -23.57 11.28 3.74
N ASP A 96 -23.38 10.51 2.68
CA ASP A 96 -24.39 9.54 2.22
C ASP A 96 -24.42 8.28 3.12
N LEU A 97 -23.31 7.94 3.78
CA LEU A 97 -23.19 6.82 4.73
C LEU A 97 -23.52 7.19 6.18
N SER A 98 -23.32 8.43 6.59
CA SER A 98 -23.54 8.92 7.96
C SER A 98 -24.39 10.21 7.97
N SER A 99 -25.60 10.11 8.54
CA SER A 99 -26.54 11.24 8.62
C SER A 99 -26.14 12.35 9.63
N ALA A 100 -24.98 12.24 10.29
CA ALA A 100 -24.70 13.01 11.52
C ALA A 100 -23.23 13.36 11.73
N GLU A 101 -22.44 13.63 10.68
CA GLU A 101 -21.18 14.34 10.90
C GLU A 101 -21.48 15.84 11.12
N SER A 102 -21.10 16.34 12.29
CA SER A 102 -21.12 17.76 12.59
C SER A 102 -20.06 18.48 11.77
N ASP A 103 -20.42 19.61 11.16
CA ASP A 103 -19.50 20.45 10.40
C ASP A 103 -18.30 20.85 11.29
N ILE A 104 -17.10 20.40 10.91
CA ILE A 104 -15.88 20.69 11.67
C ILE A 104 -15.30 21.99 11.11
N SER A 105 -15.49 23.08 11.84
CA SER A 105 -14.84 24.36 11.54
C SER A 105 -13.33 24.26 11.79
N VAL A 106 -12.54 24.05 10.72
CA VAL A 106 -11.08 23.90 10.77
C VAL A 106 -10.40 25.08 11.48
N ASP A 107 -10.93 26.29 11.32
CA ASP A 107 -10.41 27.53 11.94
C ASP A 107 -10.56 27.58 13.47
N THR A 108 -11.39 26.70 14.04
CA THR A 108 -11.59 26.60 15.49
C THR A 108 -10.72 25.50 16.13
N LEU A 109 -10.00 24.72 15.32
CA LEU A 109 -9.17 23.62 15.81
C LEU A 109 -7.89 24.18 16.44
N THR A 110 -7.61 23.72 17.66
CA THR A 110 -6.36 24.01 18.35
C THR A 110 -5.20 23.21 17.75
N ALA A 111 -3.97 23.71 17.90
CA ALA A 111 -2.77 22.99 17.45
C ALA A 111 -2.68 21.56 18.02
N SER A 112 -3.06 21.37 19.29
CA SER A 112 -3.08 20.04 19.91
C SER A 112 -4.05 19.09 19.23
N GLN A 113 -5.25 19.56 18.86
CA GLN A 113 -6.25 18.73 18.17
C GLN A 113 -5.78 18.30 16.78
N LEU A 114 -5.07 19.17 16.05
CA LEU A 114 -4.49 18.84 14.74
C LEU A 114 -3.38 17.79 14.86
N ILE A 115 -2.50 17.95 15.86
CA ILE A 115 -1.42 17.00 16.14
C ILE A 115 -2.03 15.65 16.54
N GLU A 116 -3.01 15.63 17.44
CA GLU A 116 -3.66 14.41 17.90
C GLU A 116 -4.39 13.69 16.76
N ALA A 117 -5.11 14.40 15.88
CA ALA A 117 -5.76 13.79 14.73
C ALA A 117 -4.76 13.11 13.77
N THR A 118 -3.61 13.75 13.55
CA THR A 118 -2.54 13.19 12.71
C THR A 118 -1.90 11.97 13.38
N VAL A 119 -1.58 12.10 14.67
CA VAL A 119 -0.94 11.04 15.47
C VAL A 119 -1.88 9.84 15.69
N ALA A 120 -3.20 10.06 15.76
CA ALA A 120 -4.18 9.01 15.91
C ALA A 120 -4.12 8.00 14.75
N SER A 121 -3.97 8.45 13.50
CA SER A 121 -3.82 7.55 12.35
C SER A 121 -2.55 6.67 12.47
N THR A 122 -1.41 7.27 12.80
CA THR A 122 -0.13 6.57 12.98
C THR A 122 -0.18 5.57 14.14
N ARG A 123 -0.88 5.93 15.23
CA ARG A 123 -1.11 5.02 16.37
C ARG A 123 -1.95 3.82 15.94
N GLN A 124 -3.01 4.03 15.17
CA GLN A 124 -3.87 2.94 14.70
C GLN A 124 -3.10 1.93 13.84
N ASP A 125 -2.23 2.41 12.94
CA ASP A 125 -1.38 1.53 12.13
C ASP A 125 -0.35 0.78 12.97
N SER A 126 0.21 1.44 13.99
CA SER A 126 1.14 0.82 14.94
C SER A 126 0.45 -0.29 15.75
N VAL A 127 -0.77 -0.05 16.22
CA VAL A 127 -1.59 -1.05 16.93
C VAL A 127 -1.87 -2.24 16.02
N LYS A 128 -2.32 -2.02 14.76
CA LYS A 128 -2.55 -3.11 13.80
C LYS A 128 -1.30 -3.97 13.58
N LYS A 129 -0.14 -3.34 13.39
CA LYS A 129 1.15 -4.04 13.22
C LYS A 129 1.50 -4.87 14.46
N LEU A 130 1.37 -4.28 15.65
CA LEU A 130 1.65 -4.97 16.91
C LEU A 130 0.70 -6.15 17.16
N THR A 131 -0.59 -5.99 16.86
CA THR A 131 -1.57 -7.08 16.94
C THR A 131 -1.20 -8.22 15.98
N MET A 132 -0.82 -7.91 14.74
CA MET A 132 -0.38 -8.92 13.78
C MET A 132 0.87 -9.68 14.25
N ILE A 133 1.85 -8.97 14.83
CA ILE A 133 3.05 -9.59 15.41
C ILE A 133 2.67 -10.47 16.61
N TYR A 134 1.78 -10.00 17.48
CA TYR A 134 1.31 -10.75 18.64
C TYR A 134 0.62 -12.05 18.22
N ASP A 135 -0.30 -11.98 17.26
CA ASP A 135 -1.04 -13.14 16.76
C ASP A 135 -0.10 -14.17 16.12
N GLN A 136 0.91 -13.71 15.37
CA GLN A 136 1.96 -14.58 14.83
C GLN A 136 2.76 -15.26 15.94
N LEU A 137 3.17 -14.52 16.97
CA LEU A 137 3.95 -15.06 18.08
C LEU A 137 3.16 -16.09 18.91
N VAL A 138 1.84 -15.91 19.04
CA VAL A 138 0.95 -16.88 19.68
C VAL A 138 0.88 -18.18 18.87
N LEU A 139 0.81 -18.08 17.54
CA LEU A 139 0.83 -19.25 16.65
C LEU A 139 2.17 -19.97 16.74
N ASP A 140 3.28 -19.25 16.65
CA ASP A 140 4.63 -19.81 16.70
C ASP A 140 4.90 -20.51 18.04
N ASN A 141 4.49 -19.90 19.16
CA ASN A 141 4.61 -20.53 20.49
C ASN A 141 3.78 -21.81 20.60
N LYS A 142 2.57 -21.84 20.05
CA LYS A 142 1.75 -23.06 20.05
C LYS A 142 2.41 -24.17 19.25
N GLN A 143 2.96 -23.84 18.08
CA GLN A 143 3.66 -24.80 17.24
C GLN A 143 4.92 -25.34 17.92
N LEU A 144 5.78 -24.46 18.44
CA LEU A 144 6.98 -24.85 19.18
C LEU A 144 6.66 -25.71 20.40
N PHE A 145 5.61 -25.38 21.14
CA PHE A 145 5.17 -26.19 22.28
C PHE A 145 4.72 -27.59 21.84
N GLN A 146 4.04 -27.70 20.70
CA GLN A 146 3.61 -28.97 20.15
C GLN A 146 4.80 -29.81 19.68
N GLU A 147 5.75 -29.23 18.96
CA GLU A 147 6.99 -29.88 18.54
C GLU A 147 7.80 -30.39 19.74
N LEU A 148 7.90 -29.59 20.80
CA LEU A 148 8.63 -29.95 22.02
C LEU A 148 7.95 -31.11 22.76
N ARG A 149 6.61 -31.14 22.77
CA ARG A 149 5.83 -32.24 23.35
C ARG A 149 6.00 -33.53 22.55
N GLU A 150 5.96 -33.46 21.23
CA GLU A 150 6.19 -34.60 20.35
C GLU A 150 7.59 -35.17 20.53
N LEU A 151 8.62 -34.31 20.60
CA LEU A 151 10.00 -34.73 20.84
C LEU A 151 10.18 -35.38 22.21
N ALA A 152 9.54 -34.84 23.26
CA ALA A 152 9.56 -35.44 24.59
C ALA A 152 8.94 -36.85 24.59
N GLN A 153 7.80 -37.02 23.90
CA GLN A 153 7.13 -38.32 23.79
C GLN A 153 7.97 -39.33 22.99
N GLN A 154 8.65 -38.90 21.93
CA GLN A 154 9.59 -39.73 21.18
C GLN A 154 10.79 -40.14 22.04
N SER A 155 11.32 -39.23 22.86
CA SER A 155 12.43 -39.54 23.78
C SER A 155 12.02 -40.55 24.84
N ASP A 156 10.80 -40.45 25.41
CA ASP A 156 10.31 -41.41 26.39
C ASP A 156 10.08 -42.79 25.77
N SER A 157 9.54 -42.85 24.54
CA SER A 157 9.39 -44.10 23.79
C SER A 157 10.75 -44.75 23.53
N LEU A 158 11.72 -43.98 23.02
CA LEU A 158 13.05 -44.49 22.73
C LEU A 158 13.76 -44.98 24.01
N LYS A 159 13.56 -44.27 25.13
CA LYS A 159 14.07 -44.71 26.43
C LYS A 159 13.46 -46.05 26.84
N GLN A 160 12.15 -46.22 26.71
CA GLN A 160 11.48 -47.50 27.00
C GLN A 160 11.97 -48.63 26.09
N ASP A 161 12.20 -48.36 24.80
CA ASP A 161 12.73 -49.34 23.86
C ASP A 161 14.16 -49.78 24.22
N ILE A 162 15.01 -48.84 24.66
CA ILE A 162 16.37 -49.13 25.14
C ILE A 162 16.31 -49.94 26.44
N GLU A 163 15.48 -49.53 27.41
CA GLU A 163 15.30 -50.26 28.68
C GLU A 163 14.82 -51.69 28.43
N GLY A 164 13.84 -51.88 27.53
CA GLY A 164 13.35 -53.19 27.11
C GLY A 164 14.41 -54.03 26.42
N SER A 165 15.22 -53.43 25.56
CA SER A 165 16.34 -54.11 24.88
C SER A 165 17.41 -54.57 25.88
N ILE A 166 17.77 -53.73 26.86
CA ILE A 166 18.70 -54.09 27.94
C ILE A 166 18.14 -55.25 28.76
N GLN A 167 16.85 -55.23 29.08
CA GLN A 167 16.19 -56.28 29.86
C GLN A 167 16.12 -57.61 29.09
N ALA A 168 15.87 -57.56 27.78
CA ALA A 168 15.92 -58.73 26.89
C ALA A 168 17.34 -59.31 26.77
N LEU A 169 18.36 -58.46 26.67
CA LEU A 169 19.77 -58.88 26.70
C LEU A 169 20.16 -59.50 28.05
N SER A 170 19.75 -58.90 29.17
CA SER A 170 20.03 -59.44 30.51
C SER A 170 19.40 -60.82 30.71
N SER A 171 18.13 -60.97 30.36
CA SER A 171 17.44 -62.27 30.44
C SER A 171 18.06 -63.30 29.51
N GLY A 172 18.42 -62.93 28.29
CA GLY A 172 19.14 -63.81 27.37
C GLY A 172 20.50 -64.26 27.93
N ILE A 173 21.26 -63.39 28.59
CA ILE A 173 22.52 -63.76 29.27
C ILE A 173 22.27 -64.72 30.43
N ASP A 174 21.21 -64.50 31.22
CA ASP A 174 20.85 -65.36 32.35
C ASP A 174 20.42 -66.76 31.87
N ASP A 175 19.65 -66.84 30.78
CA ASP A 175 19.26 -68.10 30.16
C ASP A 175 20.48 -68.85 29.59
N LEU A 176 21.41 -68.14 28.95
CA LEU A 176 22.64 -68.71 28.41
C LEU A 176 23.55 -69.24 29.53
N LYS A 177 23.63 -68.52 30.66
CA LYS A 177 24.32 -68.99 31.87
C LYS A 177 23.68 -70.26 32.42
N ARG A 178 22.35 -70.30 32.54
CA ARG A 178 21.63 -71.49 33.04
C ARG A 178 21.88 -72.71 32.15
N GLN A 179 21.77 -72.57 30.83
CA GLN A 179 22.05 -73.67 29.91
C GLN A 179 23.49 -74.20 30.00
N ASN A 180 24.47 -73.31 30.15
CA ASN A 180 25.87 -73.71 30.29
C ASN A 180 26.16 -74.35 31.65
N LEU A 181 25.55 -73.85 32.73
CA LEU A 181 25.68 -74.42 34.08
C LEU A 181 24.99 -75.78 34.19
N ASP A 182 23.76 -75.93 33.69
CA ASP A 182 23.03 -77.20 33.74
C ASP A 182 23.73 -78.26 32.89
N SER A 183 24.20 -77.92 31.68
CA SER A 183 24.95 -78.87 30.86
C SER A 183 26.29 -79.28 31.49
N SER A 184 27.01 -78.35 32.13
CA SER A 184 28.22 -78.68 32.88
C SER A 184 27.93 -79.53 34.12
N VAL A 185 26.84 -79.26 34.85
CA VAL A 185 26.43 -80.01 36.04
C VAL A 185 25.98 -81.43 35.65
N ASP A 186 25.21 -81.59 34.58
CA ASP A 186 24.82 -82.91 34.08
C ASP A 186 26.03 -83.73 33.61
N THR A 187 27.01 -83.08 32.98
CA THR A 187 28.26 -83.73 32.58
C THR A 187 29.08 -84.16 33.80
N LEU A 188 29.22 -83.28 34.80
CA LEU A 188 29.93 -83.59 36.05
C LEU A 188 29.22 -84.65 36.88
N MET A 189 27.88 -84.65 36.92
CA MET A 189 27.10 -85.71 37.56
C MET A 189 27.30 -87.04 36.83
N ALA A 190 27.31 -87.06 35.50
CA ALA A 190 27.61 -88.27 34.74
C ALA A 190 29.03 -88.80 35.02
N GLU A 191 30.04 -87.93 35.13
CA GLU A 191 31.41 -88.34 35.47
C GLU A 191 31.53 -88.85 36.92
N VAL A 192 30.88 -88.21 37.90
CA VAL A 192 30.93 -88.62 39.32
C VAL A 192 30.15 -89.92 39.59
N PHE A 193 29.10 -90.20 38.82
CA PHE A 193 28.31 -91.44 38.98
C PHE A 193 28.75 -92.59 38.05
N THR A 194 29.80 -92.40 37.23
CA THR A 194 30.37 -93.46 36.37
C THR A 194 31.70 -94.03 36.88
N GLU A 195 32.38 -93.35 37.81
CA GLU A 195 33.49 -93.94 38.58
C GLU A 195 32.99 -94.46 39.94
N GLY A 196 32.43 -95.68 39.91
CA GLY A 196 32.37 -96.58 41.06
C GLY A 196 33.68 -97.32 41.27
#